data_AF-A0A518BWF3-F1
#
_entry.id   AF-A0A518BWF3-F1
#
_cell.length_a   1.000
_cell.length_b   1.000
_cell.length_c   1.000
_cell.angle_alpha   90.00
_cell.angle_beta   90.00
_cell.angle_gamma   90.00
#
_symmetry.space_group_name_H-M   'P 1'
#
loop_
_entity.id
_entity.type
_entity.pdbx_description
1 polymer ?
#
loop_
_entity_poly.entity_id
_entity_poly.type
_entity_poly.pdbx_seq_one_letter_code
_entity_poly.pdbx_strand_id
1 'polypeptide(L)'
;MPAHLAIIRKPYLELILEGRKRVECRLTRHRIPPWQAIEPGDAVLLKQSSGPIRGIAMTREVFARELGPGDLAAIRRRFNHAIHAGPDFWAQRAEHRYLTLVTLCDVAPLAYPDSPARSSGRAWITLSEEQLLAKRITVTAGAIRNSYLRVPASCQHLMLKEFTLTRPGTPDVRTSLRTGIFRERDWRGFYTRHNIVAGDNLWLVRAAPDHFLIAIPRRETS
;
A
#
# COMPACT_ATOMS: atom_id res chain seq x y z
N MET A 1 9.97 0.11 8.20
CA MET A 1 9.01 -0.42 7.21
C MET A 1 9.43 0.09 5.85
N PRO A 2 10.14 -0.75 5.09
CA PRO A 2 10.39 -0.54 3.67
C PRO A 2 9.09 -0.32 2.88
N ALA A 3 9.22 0.32 1.73
CA ALA A 3 8.10 0.56 0.85
C ALA A 3 8.42 0.19 -0.60
N HIS A 4 7.39 -0.19 -1.32
CA HIS A 4 7.48 -0.64 -2.70
C HIS A 4 6.47 0.10 -3.57
N LEU A 5 6.77 0.21 -4.85
CA LEU A 5 5.86 0.68 -5.88
C LEU A 5 5.57 -0.46 -6.85
N ALA A 6 4.34 -0.97 -6.83
CA ALA A 6 3.84 -1.94 -7.78
C ALA A 6 3.10 -1.20 -8.91
N ILE A 7 3.55 -1.39 -10.16
CA ILE A 7 2.83 -0.87 -11.34
C ILE A 7 1.90 -1.95 -11.84
N ILE A 8 0.61 -1.63 -11.89
CA ILE A 8 -0.48 -2.58 -12.09
C ILE A 8 -1.36 -2.08 -13.23
N ARG A 9 -1.69 -2.99 -14.15
CA ARG A 9 -2.60 -2.73 -15.27
C ARG A 9 -4.05 -2.92 -14.82
N LYS A 10 -4.98 -2.21 -15.47
CA LYS A 10 -6.40 -2.56 -15.40
C LYS A 10 -6.64 -3.89 -16.15
N PRO A 11 -7.61 -4.72 -15.73
CA PRO A 11 -8.55 -4.50 -14.63
C PRO A 11 -7.99 -4.88 -13.23
N TYR A 12 -6.81 -5.50 -13.14
CA TYR A 12 -6.27 -6.05 -11.88
C TYR A 12 -6.13 -5.03 -10.76
N LEU A 13 -5.79 -3.78 -11.08
CA LEU A 13 -5.72 -2.71 -10.09
C LEU A 13 -7.07 -2.48 -9.42
N GLU A 14 -8.15 -2.40 -10.21
CA GLU A 14 -9.50 -2.19 -9.67
C GLU A 14 -9.93 -3.40 -8.83
N LEU A 15 -9.60 -4.63 -9.26
CA LEU A 15 -9.85 -5.84 -8.46
C LEU A 15 -9.13 -5.82 -7.11
N ILE A 16 -7.91 -5.28 -7.02
CA ILE A 16 -7.18 -5.14 -5.75
C ILE A 16 -7.87 -4.09 -4.87
N LEU A 17 -8.17 -2.90 -5.43
CA LEU A 17 -8.85 -1.83 -4.69
C LEU A 17 -10.25 -2.23 -4.24
N GLU A 18 -10.91 -3.11 -4.99
CA GLU A 18 -12.18 -3.72 -4.65
C GLU A 18 -12.07 -4.80 -3.55
N GLY A 19 -10.87 -5.31 -3.28
CA GLY A 19 -10.62 -6.41 -2.34
C GLY A 19 -10.82 -7.81 -2.93
N ARG A 20 -11.17 -7.90 -4.22
CA ARG A 20 -11.42 -9.17 -4.92
C ARG A 20 -10.12 -9.91 -5.25
N LYS A 21 -9.10 -9.18 -5.68
CA LYS A 21 -7.75 -9.73 -5.93
C LYS A 21 -6.86 -9.44 -4.73
N ARG A 22 -6.40 -10.50 -4.06
CA ARG A 22 -5.60 -10.39 -2.82
C ARG A 22 -4.15 -10.81 -2.99
N VAL A 23 -3.80 -11.52 -4.06
CA VAL A 23 -2.41 -11.95 -4.30
C VAL A 23 -1.88 -11.29 -5.54
N GLU A 24 -0.80 -10.52 -5.40
CA GLU A 24 -0.03 -10.01 -6.52
C GLU A 24 1.03 -11.05 -6.93
N CYS A 25 1.07 -11.38 -8.21
CA CYS A 25 1.94 -12.43 -8.75
C CYS A 25 2.94 -11.82 -9.72
N ARG A 26 4.23 -12.05 -9.46
CA ARG A 26 5.32 -11.63 -10.34
C ARG A 26 6.12 -12.86 -10.75
N LEU A 27 6.15 -13.07 -12.05
CA LEU A 27 7.00 -14.06 -12.70
C LEU A 27 8.06 -13.28 -13.47
N THR A 28 9.33 -13.65 -13.32
CA THR A 28 10.46 -12.97 -13.96
C THR A 28 11.47 -13.98 -14.52
N ARG A 29 12.18 -13.59 -15.58
CA ARG A 29 13.31 -14.38 -16.12
C ARG A 29 14.59 -14.23 -15.28
N HIS A 30 14.71 -13.12 -14.56
CA HIS A 30 15.87 -12.76 -13.74
C HIS A 30 15.43 -12.48 -12.29
N ARG A 31 16.39 -12.53 -11.35
CA ARG A 31 16.17 -12.18 -9.94
C ARG A 31 16.07 -10.66 -9.79
N ILE A 32 14.89 -10.11 -10.07
CA ILE A 32 14.59 -8.67 -10.00
C ILE A 32 13.46 -8.43 -8.99
N PRO A 33 13.38 -7.23 -8.36
CA PRO A 33 12.29 -6.92 -7.44
C PRO A 33 10.91 -7.27 -8.01
N PRO A 34 10.02 -7.87 -7.22
CA PRO A 34 10.10 -8.03 -5.75
C PRO A 34 10.88 -9.26 -5.24
N TRP A 35 11.53 -10.05 -6.10
CA TRP A 35 12.26 -11.25 -5.69
C TRP A 35 13.25 -11.00 -4.55
N GLN A 36 13.04 -11.64 -3.39
CA GLN A 36 13.87 -11.51 -2.18
C GLN A 36 14.11 -10.07 -1.68
N ALA A 37 13.31 -9.12 -2.14
CA ALA A 37 13.43 -7.70 -1.77
C ALA A 37 12.23 -7.22 -0.95
N ILE A 38 11.14 -7.98 -0.93
CA ILE A 38 9.91 -7.67 -0.21
C ILE A 38 9.70 -8.66 0.93
N GLU A 39 9.24 -8.17 2.06
CA GLU A 39 8.96 -8.97 3.26
C GLU A 39 7.52 -8.74 3.75
N PRO A 40 6.96 -9.65 4.57
CA PRO A 40 5.73 -9.39 5.31
C PRO A 40 5.83 -8.11 6.16
N GLY A 41 4.78 -7.29 6.14
CA GLY A 41 4.72 -6.00 6.84
C GLY A 41 5.19 -4.80 6.02
N ASP A 42 5.78 -5.00 4.84
CA ASP A 42 6.12 -3.93 3.91
C ASP A 42 4.89 -3.22 3.35
N ALA A 43 5.05 -1.93 3.02
CA ALA A 43 4.04 -1.17 2.31
C ALA A 43 4.20 -1.32 0.79
N VAL A 44 3.09 -1.47 0.07
CA VAL A 44 3.04 -1.49 -1.40
C VAL A 44 2.12 -0.40 -1.89
N LEU A 45 2.68 0.60 -2.55
CA LEU A 45 1.91 1.55 -3.34
C LEU A 45 1.43 0.90 -4.64
N LEU A 46 0.15 1.07 -4.92
CA LEU A 46 -0.54 0.51 -6.07
C LEU A 46 -0.66 1.60 -7.14
N LYS A 47 0.25 1.58 -8.10
CA LYS A 47 0.29 2.57 -9.18
C LYS A 47 -0.37 2.05 -10.44
N GLN A 48 -1.23 2.87 -11.04
CA GLN A 48 -1.77 2.59 -12.35
C GLN A 48 -0.67 2.67 -13.41
N SER A 49 -0.65 1.68 -14.32
CA SER A 49 0.21 1.75 -15.51
C SER A 49 -0.02 3.06 -16.25
N SER A 50 1.07 3.79 -16.52
CA SER A 50 1.05 5.13 -17.13
C SER A 50 0.16 6.17 -16.43
N GLY A 51 -0.23 5.92 -15.17
CA GLY A 51 -1.11 6.81 -14.41
C GLY A 51 -0.64 7.00 -12.97
N PRO A 52 -1.45 7.66 -12.14
CA PRO A 52 -1.13 8.00 -10.75
C PRO A 52 -1.15 6.78 -9.81
N ILE A 53 -0.74 7.00 -8.56
CA ILE A 53 -0.99 6.04 -7.48
C ILE A 53 -2.48 6.05 -7.15
N ARG A 54 -3.05 4.85 -6.96
CA ARG A 54 -4.48 4.65 -6.72
C ARG A 54 -4.79 4.00 -5.39
N GLY A 55 -3.78 3.48 -4.71
CA GLY A 55 -3.97 2.80 -3.44
C GLY A 55 -2.65 2.48 -2.76
N ILE A 56 -2.79 1.98 -1.54
CA ILE A 56 -1.71 1.41 -0.74
C ILE A 56 -2.21 0.14 -0.07
N ALA A 57 -1.32 -0.83 0.12
CA ALA A 57 -1.58 -2.06 0.83
C ALA A 57 -0.39 -2.43 1.72
N MET A 58 -0.63 -3.30 2.70
CA MET A 58 0.43 -3.98 3.45
C MET A 58 0.61 -5.38 2.91
N THR A 59 1.85 -5.87 2.89
CA THR A 59 2.14 -7.28 2.62
C THR A 59 1.84 -8.12 3.86
N ARG A 60 1.08 -9.20 3.68
CA ARG A 60 0.79 -10.16 4.77
C ARG A 60 1.69 -11.38 4.70
N GLU A 61 1.85 -11.93 3.50
CA GLU A 61 2.64 -13.12 3.24
C GLU A 61 3.42 -12.89 1.95
N VAL A 62 4.66 -13.36 1.93
CA VAL A 62 5.52 -13.32 0.75
C VAL A 62 6.04 -14.73 0.50
N PHE A 63 5.87 -15.21 -0.72
CA PHE A 63 6.43 -16.48 -1.17
C PHE A 63 7.26 -16.25 -2.42
N ALA A 64 8.56 -16.52 -2.35
CA ALA A 64 9.48 -16.41 -3.47
C ALA A 64 10.22 -17.74 -3.70
N ARG A 65 10.20 -18.25 -4.93
CA ARG A 65 10.96 -19.46 -5.30
C ARG A 65 11.35 -19.54 -6.77
N GLU A 66 12.47 -20.21 -7.02
CA GLU A 66 12.87 -20.57 -8.37
C GLU A 66 11.94 -21.69 -8.85
N LEU A 67 11.57 -21.62 -10.12
CA LEU A 67 10.62 -22.52 -10.75
C LEU A 67 11.38 -23.63 -11.46
N GLY A 68 11.06 -24.87 -11.10
CA GLY A 68 11.42 -26.06 -11.85
C GLY A 68 10.31 -26.52 -12.81
N PRO A 69 10.55 -27.61 -13.54
CA PRO A 69 9.54 -28.23 -14.40
C PRO A 69 8.26 -28.55 -13.61
N GLY A 70 7.10 -28.14 -14.12
CA GLY A 70 5.78 -28.42 -13.51
C GLY A 70 5.34 -27.47 -12.39
N ASP A 71 6.24 -26.67 -11.82
CA ASP A 71 5.90 -25.73 -10.72
C ASP A 71 4.82 -24.72 -11.13
N LEU A 72 4.91 -24.18 -12.35
CA LEU A 72 3.96 -23.17 -12.85
C LEU A 72 2.52 -23.69 -12.88
N ALA A 73 2.32 -24.96 -13.27
CA ALA A 73 1.00 -25.59 -13.28
C ALA A 73 0.45 -25.78 -11.86
N ALA A 74 1.30 -26.17 -10.91
CA ALA A 74 0.93 -26.30 -9.50
C ALA A 74 0.56 -24.94 -8.88
N ILE A 75 1.34 -23.89 -9.15
CA ILE A 75 1.08 -22.52 -8.70
C ILE A 75 -0.24 -22.01 -9.27
N ARG A 76 -0.48 -22.19 -10.57
CA ARG A 76 -1.76 -21.82 -11.20
C ARG A 76 -2.93 -22.52 -10.50
N ARG A 77 -2.87 -23.84 -10.32
CA ARG A 77 -3.94 -24.60 -9.65
C ARG A 77 -4.21 -24.10 -8.24
N ARG A 78 -3.15 -23.81 -7.47
CA ARG A 78 -3.28 -23.41 -6.07
C ARG A 78 -3.71 -21.95 -5.87
N PHE A 79 -3.18 -21.02 -6.65
CA PHE A 79 -3.28 -19.59 -6.35
C PHE A 79 -4.09 -18.77 -7.36
N ASN A 80 -4.49 -19.33 -8.53
CA ASN A 80 -5.14 -18.50 -9.55
C ASN A 80 -6.46 -17.88 -9.10
N HIS A 81 -7.18 -18.51 -8.17
CA HIS A 81 -8.39 -17.95 -7.57
C HIS A 81 -8.15 -16.62 -6.86
N ALA A 82 -6.97 -16.41 -6.26
CA ALA A 82 -6.60 -15.16 -5.58
C ALA A 82 -5.77 -14.21 -6.46
N ILE A 83 -5.06 -14.75 -7.48
CA ILE A 83 -4.29 -13.96 -8.46
C ILE A 83 -5.21 -13.37 -9.53
N HIS A 84 -6.32 -14.03 -9.87
CA HIS A 84 -7.23 -13.68 -10.97
C HIS A 84 -6.55 -13.60 -12.35
N ALA A 85 -5.42 -14.29 -12.57
CA ALA A 85 -4.74 -14.23 -13.86
C ALA A 85 -5.54 -14.96 -14.96
N GLY A 86 -5.64 -14.32 -16.12
CA GLY A 86 -6.23 -14.92 -17.32
C GLY A 86 -5.38 -16.06 -17.90
N PRO A 87 -5.93 -16.88 -18.80
CA PRO A 87 -5.22 -18.03 -19.40
C PRO A 87 -3.88 -17.64 -20.04
N ASP A 88 -3.88 -16.55 -20.82
CA ASP A 88 -2.71 -16.07 -21.56
C ASP A 88 -1.55 -15.63 -20.65
N PHE A 89 -1.86 -15.19 -19.43
CA PHE A 89 -0.83 -14.77 -18.47
C PHE A 89 0.18 -15.89 -18.22
N TRP A 90 -0.31 -17.12 -18.06
CA TRP A 90 0.49 -18.29 -17.76
C TRP A 90 1.27 -18.78 -18.99
N ALA A 91 0.61 -18.82 -20.15
CA ALA A 91 1.25 -19.23 -21.41
C ALA A 91 2.41 -18.31 -21.79
N GLN A 92 2.20 -16.99 -21.72
CA GLN A 92 3.24 -15.98 -22.00
C GLN A 92 4.43 -16.04 -21.02
N ARG A 93 4.27 -16.73 -19.89
CA ARG A 93 5.26 -16.78 -18.80
C ARG A 93 5.85 -18.17 -18.58
N ALA A 94 5.66 -19.10 -19.51
CA ALA A 94 6.15 -20.46 -19.41
C ALA A 94 7.68 -20.54 -19.19
N GLU A 95 8.45 -19.61 -19.78
CA GLU A 95 9.92 -19.57 -19.65
C GLU A 95 10.43 -18.78 -18.44
N HIS A 96 9.54 -18.26 -17.58
CA HIS A 96 9.97 -17.48 -16.43
C HIS A 96 10.47 -18.42 -15.33
N ARG A 97 11.58 -18.04 -14.70
CA ARG A 97 12.32 -18.89 -13.76
C ARG A 97 12.07 -18.53 -12.30
N TYR A 98 11.59 -17.33 -12.03
CA TYR A 98 11.46 -16.83 -10.67
C TYR A 98 10.03 -16.39 -10.43
N LEU A 99 9.47 -16.83 -9.30
CA LEU A 99 8.14 -16.46 -8.84
C LEU A 99 8.25 -15.65 -7.55
N THR A 100 7.44 -14.61 -7.44
CA THR A 100 7.12 -13.96 -6.17
C THR A 100 5.61 -13.78 -6.10
N LEU A 101 5.01 -14.32 -5.04
CA LEU A 101 3.62 -14.10 -4.66
C LEU A 101 3.59 -13.22 -3.42
N VAL A 102 2.78 -12.17 -3.47
CA VAL A 102 2.61 -11.21 -2.37
C VAL A 102 1.15 -11.14 -2.01
N THR A 103 0.79 -11.63 -0.83
CA THR A 103 -0.56 -11.46 -0.29
C THR A 103 -0.70 -10.04 0.24
N LEU A 104 -1.69 -9.30 -0.24
CA LEU A 104 -2.00 -7.93 0.13
C LEU A 104 -3.14 -7.91 1.16
N CYS A 105 -3.02 -7.04 2.15
CA CYS A 105 -4.03 -6.75 3.17
C CYS A 105 -4.02 -5.25 3.50
N ASP A 106 -4.94 -4.79 4.36
CA ASP A 106 -5.10 -3.38 4.74
C ASP A 106 -5.11 -2.43 3.51
N VAL A 107 -5.79 -2.84 2.44
CA VAL A 107 -5.83 -2.10 1.17
C VAL A 107 -6.66 -0.83 1.34
N ALA A 108 -6.03 0.33 1.14
CA ALA A 108 -6.68 1.63 1.20
C ALA A 108 -6.61 2.33 -0.18
N PRO A 109 -7.76 2.66 -0.80
CA PRO A 109 -7.79 3.51 -1.98
C PRO A 109 -7.25 4.91 -1.70
N LEU A 110 -6.56 5.50 -2.67
CA LEU A 110 -5.97 6.84 -2.59
C LEU A 110 -6.52 7.73 -3.70
N ALA A 111 -6.84 8.97 -3.34
CA ALA A 111 -7.20 10.03 -4.29
C ALA A 111 -5.95 10.70 -4.88
N TYR A 112 -5.18 9.89 -5.63
CA TYR A 112 -4.23 10.34 -6.65
C TYR A 112 -3.00 11.19 -6.23
N PRO A 113 -2.08 10.68 -5.40
CA PRO A 113 -0.74 11.26 -5.35
C PRO A 113 0.05 10.95 -6.63
N ASP A 114 0.88 11.91 -7.06
CA ASP A 114 1.87 11.69 -8.10
C ASP A 114 2.87 10.59 -7.69
N SER A 115 3.42 9.91 -8.69
CA SER A 115 4.38 8.84 -8.44
C SER A 115 5.70 9.40 -7.90
N PRO A 116 6.20 8.92 -6.74
CA PRO A 116 7.48 9.37 -6.18
C PRO A 116 8.68 8.87 -7.00
N ALA A 117 8.46 7.88 -7.88
CA ALA A 117 9.49 7.29 -8.71
C ALA A 117 9.02 7.11 -10.16
N ARG A 118 9.95 7.33 -11.10
CA ARG A 118 9.76 6.90 -12.49
C ARG A 118 10.02 5.39 -12.58
N SER A 119 9.12 4.69 -13.25
CA SER A 119 9.25 3.24 -13.44
C SER A 119 10.44 2.84 -14.28
N SER A 120 10.83 3.68 -15.24
CA SER A 120 11.88 3.37 -16.23
C SER A 120 11.70 1.97 -16.85
N GLY A 121 10.44 1.60 -17.15
CA GLY A 121 10.07 0.30 -17.71
C GLY A 121 9.96 -0.85 -16.70
N ARG A 122 10.36 -0.66 -15.43
CA ARG A 122 10.24 -1.68 -14.38
C ARG A 122 8.82 -1.71 -13.85
N ALA A 123 8.26 -2.90 -13.69
CA ALA A 123 6.91 -3.06 -13.16
C ALA A 123 6.87 -3.07 -11.61
N TRP A 124 8.03 -3.10 -10.94
CA TRP A 124 8.19 -3.06 -9.49
C TRP A 124 9.42 -2.25 -9.11
N ILE A 125 9.33 -1.45 -8.06
CA ILE A 125 10.42 -0.60 -7.57
C ILE A 125 10.47 -0.66 -6.05
N THR A 126 11.65 -0.82 -5.47
CA THR A 126 11.93 -0.63 -4.05
C THR A 126 12.15 0.86 -3.78
N LEU A 127 11.50 1.42 -2.78
CA LEU A 127 11.59 2.84 -2.43
C LEU A 127 12.46 3.03 -1.19
N SER A 128 13.28 4.09 -1.17
CA SER A 128 13.95 4.55 0.05
C SER A 128 12.96 5.23 1.02
N GLU A 129 13.36 5.40 2.27
CA GLU A 129 12.53 6.12 3.26
C GLU A 129 12.26 7.58 2.86
N GLU A 130 13.19 8.22 2.16
CA GLU A 130 13.02 9.58 1.65
C GLU A 130 12.00 9.64 0.51
N GLN A 131 11.98 8.62 -0.34
CA GLN A 131 11.05 8.50 -1.47
C GLN A 131 9.65 8.14 -1.01
N LEU A 132 9.48 7.50 0.15
CA LEU A 132 8.17 7.19 0.66
C LEU A 132 8.04 7.30 2.18
N LEU A 133 7.15 8.21 2.57
CA LEU A 133 6.41 8.05 3.81
C LEU A 133 5.07 7.41 3.50
N ALA A 134 4.99 6.10 3.67
CA ALA A 134 3.77 5.46 4.07
C ALA A 134 4.00 4.80 5.42
N LYS A 135 3.24 5.20 6.44
CA LYS A 135 3.33 4.60 7.78
C LYS A 135 1.95 4.24 8.25
N ARG A 136 1.84 3.04 8.84
CA ARG A 136 0.63 2.59 9.50
C ARG A 136 0.50 3.28 10.86
N ILE A 137 -0.69 3.77 11.15
CA ILE A 137 -1.06 4.38 12.43
C ILE A 137 -2.18 3.54 13.03
N THR A 138 -1.92 2.95 14.20
CA THR A 138 -2.97 2.25 14.95
C THR A 138 -3.68 3.26 15.85
N VAL A 139 -5.00 3.36 15.72
CA VAL A 139 -5.82 4.27 16.51
C VAL A 139 -6.01 3.68 17.91
N THR A 140 -5.66 4.41 18.96
CA THR A 140 -5.77 3.93 20.34
C THR A 140 -7.08 4.39 20.99
N ALA A 141 -7.50 3.72 22.07
CA ALA A 141 -8.66 4.19 22.85
C ALA A 141 -8.45 5.62 23.40
N GLY A 142 -7.20 5.97 23.74
CA GLY A 142 -6.83 7.33 24.14
C GLY A 142 -6.98 8.35 23.00
N ALA A 143 -6.61 7.96 21.77
CA ALA A 143 -6.78 8.78 20.56
C ALA A 143 -8.26 9.10 20.31
N ILE A 144 -9.13 8.10 20.40
CA ILE A 144 -10.59 8.28 20.27
C ILE A 144 -11.13 9.20 21.38
N ARG A 145 -10.84 8.87 22.64
CA ARG A 145 -11.36 9.60 23.81
C ARG A 145 -10.95 11.07 23.79
N ASN A 146 -9.68 11.33 23.51
CA ASN A 146 -9.08 12.66 23.58
C ASN A 146 -9.03 13.36 22.22
N SER A 147 -9.68 12.81 21.19
CA SER A 147 -9.83 13.41 19.86
C SER A 147 -8.51 13.82 19.21
N TYR A 148 -7.56 12.88 19.11
CA TYR A 148 -6.28 13.14 18.45
C TYR A 148 -5.83 11.94 17.61
N LEU A 149 -5.04 12.18 16.57
CA LEU A 149 -4.26 11.14 15.89
C LEU A 149 -2.76 11.33 16.16
N ARG A 150 -2.08 10.27 16.60
CA ARG A 150 -0.65 10.29 16.91
C ARG A 150 0.15 9.74 15.73
N VAL A 151 1.14 10.50 15.30
CA VAL A 151 2.10 10.10 14.28
C VAL A 151 3.19 9.22 14.90
N PRO A 152 3.54 8.07 14.30
CA PRO A 152 4.63 7.22 14.77
C PRO A 152 5.97 7.99 14.86
N ALA A 153 6.72 7.81 15.94
CA ALA A 153 7.99 8.51 16.16
C ALA A 153 8.97 8.33 14.97
N SER A 154 8.96 7.14 14.36
CA SER A 154 9.79 6.78 13.20
C SER A 154 9.62 7.69 11.97
N CYS A 155 8.55 8.48 11.88
CA CYS A 155 8.35 9.39 10.75
C CYS A 155 8.18 10.86 11.12
N GLN A 156 8.21 11.22 12.40
CA GLN A 156 8.02 12.61 12.82
C GLN A 156 9.11 13.54 12.27
N HIS A 157 10.36 13.06 12.18
CA HIS A 157 11.49 13.83 11.66
C HIS A 157 11.40 14.16 10.17
N LEU A 158 10.52 13.47 9.44
CA LEU A 158 10.32 13.68 8.00
C LEU A 158 9.20 14.68 7.71
N MET A 159 8.49 15.13 8.75
CA MET A 159 7.42 16.12 8.62
C MET A 159 7.99 17.52 8.77
N LEU A 160 7.57 18.42 7.88
CA LEU A 160 7.88 19.83 8.00
C LEU A 160 7.19 20.43 9.23
N LYS A 161 7.67 21.60 9.67
CA LYS A 161 7.08 22.36 10.79
C LYS A 161 5.58 22.60 10.59
N GLU A 162 5.20 22.90 9.35
CA GLU A 162 3.81 23.00 8.90
C GLU A 162 3.65 22.28 7.56
N PHE A 163 2.49 21.66 7.37
CA PHE A 163 2.17 20.88 6.18
C PHE A 163 0.65 20.83 5.98
N THR A 164 0.24 20.49 4.77
CA THR A 164 -1.15 20.23 4.40
C THR A 164 -1.50 18.78 4.75
N LEU A 165 -2.66 18.59 5.38
CA LEU A 165 -3.22 17.28 5.71
C LEU A 165 -4.56 17.10 5.00
N THR A 166 -4.66 16.08 4.16
CA THR A 166 -5.92 15.63 3.56
C THR A 166 -6.48 14.47 4.37
N ARG A 167 -7.79 14.51 4.67
CA ARG A 167 -8.51 13.37 5.22
C ARG A 167 -9.72 13.06 4.33
N PRO A 168 -10.10 11.78 4.19
CA PRO A 168 -11.24 11.40 3.38
C PRO A 168 -12.53 12.11 3.82
N GLY A 169 -13.19 12.77 2.86
CA GLY A 169 -14.45 13.47 3.10
C GLY A 169 -14.31 14.77 3.92
N THR A 170 -13.11 15.35 4.03
CA THR A 170 -12.90 16.67 4.63
C THR A 170 -12.07 17.56 3.71
N PRO A 171 -12.20 18.89 3.77
CA PRO A 171 -11.26 19.80 3.14
C PRO A 171 -9.83 19.58 3.65
N ASP A 172 -8.87 19.98 2.83
CA ASP A 172 -7.47 20.03 3.21
C ASP A 172 -7.26 21.08 4.31
N VAL A 173 -6.41 20.74 5.29
CA VAL A 173 -6.10 21.63 6.41
C VAL A 173 -4.60 21.85 6.51
N ARG A 174 -4.19 23.11 6.73
CA ARG A 174 -2.80 23.40 7.12
C ARG A 174 -2.66 23.12 8.61
N THR A 175 -1.70 22.26 8.97
CA THR A 175 -1.50 21.83 10.35
C THR A 175 -0.01 21.65 10.64
N SER A 176 0.28 21.37 11.91
CA SER A 176 1.60 20.99 12.42
C SER A 176 1.47 19.81 13.37
N LEU A 177 2.61 19.27 13.79
CA LEU A 177 2.70 18.34 14.91
C LEU A 177 3.04 19.08 16.20
N ARG A 178 2.39 18.70 17.31
CA ARG A 178 2.82 19.01 18.68
C ARG A 178 2.91 17.70 19.45
N THR A 179 4.06 17.42 20.05
CA THR A 179 4.31 16.18 20.81
C THR A 179 3.91 14.89 20.06
N GLY A 180 4.13 14.89 18.74
CA GLY A 180 3.81 13.77 17.83
C GLY A 180 2.32 13.63 17.48
N ILE A 181 1.49 14.63 17.79
CA ILE A 181 0.06 14.64 17.50
C ILE A 181 -0.25 15.76 16.51
N PHE A 182 -1.16 15.51 15.56
CA PHE A 182 -1.68 16.56 14.68
C PHE A 182 -2.46 17.60 15.50
N ARG A 183 -2.15 18.90 15.31
CA ARG A 183 -2.84 19.99 16.04
C ARG A 183 -4.30 20.21 15.63
N GLU A 184 -4.71 19.63 14.51
CA GLU A 184 -6.09 19.68 14.00
C GLU A 184 -7.11 19.15 15.02
N ARG A 185 -8.29 19.79 15.09
CA ARG A 185 -9.25 19.57 16.17
C ARG A 185 -10.37 18.59 15.86
N ASP A 186 -10.77 18.40 14.60
CA ASP A 186 -11.90 17.53 14.26
C ASP A 186 -11.50 16.06 14.01
N TRP A 187 -10.71 15.46 14.91
CA TRP A 187 -10.47 14.02 14.87
C TRP A 187 -11.69 13.22 15.31
N ARG A 188 -12.48 13.76 16.26
CA ARG A 188 -13.71 13.10 16.72
C ARG A 188 -14.73 12.95 15.60
N GLY A 189 -15.03 14.02 14.86
CA GLY A 189 -15.93 13.95 13.72
C GLY A 189 -15.39 13.03 12.62
N PHE A 190 -14.08 13.03 12.38
CA PHE A 190 -13.43 12.08 11.48
C PHE A 190 -13.65 10.61 11.91
N TYR A 191 -13.41 10.28 13.19
CA TYR A 191 -13.60 8.92 13.69
C TYR A 191 -15.06 8.47 13.59
N THR A 192 -16.00 9.31 14.03
CA THR A 192 -17.44 9.02 13.96
C THR A 192 -17.89 8.81 12.53
N ARG A 193 -17.53 9.71 11.60
CA ARG A 193 -17.94 9.66 10.19
C ARG A 193 -17.51 8.37 9.49
N HIS A 194 -16.33 7.86 9.83
CA HIS A 194 -15.73 6.69 9.20
C HIS A 194 -15.83 5.42 10.06
N ASN A 195 -16.60 5.47 11.15
CA ASN A 195 -16.78 4.38 12.11
C ASN A 195 -15.45 3.80 12.63
N ILE A 196 -14.44 4.65 12.82
CA ILE A 196 -13.09 4.25 13.25
C ILE A 196 -13.11 3.97 14.76
N VAL A 197 -12.64 2.79 15.14
CA VAL A 197 -12.58 2.36 16.55
C VAL A 197 -11.13 2.14 17.00
N ALA A 198 -10.94 1.98 18.30
CA ALA A 198 -9.62 1.61 18.83
C ALA A 198 -9.19 0.25 18.27
N GLY A 199 -7.93 0.17 17.80
CA GLY A 199 -7.38 -0.99 17.12
C GLY A 199 -7.41 -0.89 15.59
N ASP A 200 -8.24 0.00 15.02
CA ASP A 200 -8.24 0.23 13.58
C ASP A 200 -6.90 0.82 13.13
N ASN A 201 -6.44 0.38 11.95
CA ASN A 201 -5.25 0.90 11.31
C ASN A 201 -5.62 1.95 10.27
N LEU A 202 -4.84 3.02 10.21
CA LEU A 202 -4.88 4.05 9.17
C LEU A 202 -3.53 4.12 8.47
N TRP A 203 -3.51 4.61 7.25
CA TRP A 203 -2.28 4.96 6.54
C TRP A 203 -2.05 6.45 6.61
N LEU A 204 -0.85 6.86 7.02
CA LEU A 204 -0.32 8.19 6.74
C LEU A 204 0.59 8.09 5.52
N VAL A 205 0.21 8.76 4.44
CA VAL A 205 0.97 8.76 3.18
C VAL A 205 1.40 10.18 2.84
N ARG A 206 2.65 10.36 2.41
CA ARG A 206 3.14 11.65 1.88
C ARG A 206 2.85 11.71 0.39
N ALA A 207 2.04 12.70 0.00
CA ALA A 207 1.68 12.97 -1.39
C ALA A 207 2.66 13.97 -2.04
N ALA A 208 3.19 14.90 -1.25
CA ALA A 208 4.19 15.89 -1.68
C ALA A 208 5.09 16.27 -0.48
N PRO A 209 6.20 17.01 -0.67
CA PRO A 209 7.09 17.38 0.42
C PRO A 209 6.38 17.98 1.65
N ASP A 210 5.36 18.80 1.45
CA ASP A 210 4.57 19.46 2.48
C ASP A 210 3.10 19.00 2.52
N HIS A 211 2.78 17.84 1.92
CA HIS A 211 1.41 17.33 1.83
C HIS A 211 1.32 15.87 2.24
N PHE A 212 0.53 15.62 3.27
CA PHE A 212 0.23 14.29 3.79
C PHE A 212 -1.26 14.00 3.66
N LEU A 213 -1.59 12.73 3.49
CA LEU A 213 -2.96 12.24 3.48
C LEU A 213 -3.14 11.12 4.49
N ILE A 214 -4.34 11.02 5.04
CA ILE A 214 -4.81 9.85 5.77
C ILE A 214 -5.59 8.97 4.79
N ALA A 215 -5.32 7.67 4.79
CA ALA A 215 -6.14 6.70 4.07
C ALA A 215 -6.66 5.62 5.01
N ILE A 216 -7.89 5.21 4.77
CA ILE A 216 -8.60 4.23 5.59
C ILE A 216 -8.57 2.90 4.84
N PRO A 217 -7.91 1.86 5.38
CA PRO A 217 -8.00 0.51 4.86
C PRO A 217 -9.46 0.06 4.75
N ARG A 218 -9.77 -0.68 3.70
CA ARG A 218 -11.03 -1.41 3.63
C ARG A 218 -11.04 -2.48 4.72
N ARG A 219 -12.16 -2.61 5.41
CA ARG A 219 -12.39 -3.75 6.30
C ARG A 219 -12.46 -5.01 5.45
N GLU A 220 -11.69 -6.03 5.82
CA GLU A 220 -11.79 -7.34 5.17
C GLU A 220 -13.21 -7.86 5.44
N THR A 221 -14.00 -8.05 4.38
CA THR A 221 -15.22 -8.85 4.47
C THR A 221 -14.76 -10.31 4.47
N SER A 222 -15.09 -11.02 5.56
CA SER A 222 -14.76 -12.44 5.74
C SER A 222 -15.45 -13.31 4.69
#